data_AF-A0A1D2UHF4-F1
#
_entry.id   AF-A0A1D2UHF4-F1
#
_cell.length_a   1.000
_cell.length_b   1.000
_cell.length_c   1.000
_cell.angle_alpha   90.00
_cell.angle_beta   90.00
_cell.angle_gamma   90.00
#
_symmetry.space_group_name_H-M   'P 1'
#
loop_
_entity.id
_entity.type
_entity.pdbx_description
1 polymer ?
#
loop_
_entity_poly.entity_id
_entity_poly.type
_entity_poly.pdbx_seq_one_letter_code
_entity_poly.pdbx_strand_id
1 'polypeptide(L)'
;MDWYALVKFLHVASAVIWIGGAFVMVVLGARADRARNDAEIVGVVRQVAWAAERVYVPASVATLVFGVIAATLGTLWTTLWVILGLVGVAVSMAIGILALTPRAKRVEAGHAASGVTPAIVAIGREILTIAKFDMVLLFVVVADMVLKPEAGDWVTLAVMAVLLVAAAVAWLPAAFRKPAVA
;
A
#
# COMPACT_ATOMS: atom_id res chain seq x y z
N MET A 1 -18.99 -16.25 -20.36
CA MET A 1 -18.85 -15.59 -19.04
C MET A 1 -19.96 -14.56 -18.93
N ASP A 2 -20.63 -14.46 -17.79
CA ASP A 2 -21.52 -13.33 -17.53
C ASP A 2 -20.71 -12.04 -17.30
N TRP A 3 -21.38 -10.89 -17.42
CA TRP A 3 -20.74 -9.58 -17.29
C TRP A 3 -20.12 -9.38 -15.90
N TYR A 4 -20.76 -9.91 -14.87
CA TYR A 4 -20.29 -9.85 -13.49
C TYR A 4 -18.96 -10.59 -13.28
N ALA A 5 -18.82 -11.79 -13.83
CA ALA A 5 -17.60 -12.59 -13.77
C ALA A 5 -16.44 -11.91 -14.50
N LEU A 6 -16.70 -11.28 -15.65
CA LEU A 6 -15.69 -10.50 -16.37
C LEU A 6 -15.19 -9.31 -15.53
N VAL A 7 -16.10 -8.51 -14.99
CA VAL A 7 -15.74 -7.35 -14.15
C VAL A 7 -14.99 -7.79 -12.90
N LYS A 8 -15.43 -8.86 -12.24
CA LYS A 8 -14.74 -9.43 -11.08
C LYS A 8 -13.33 -9.91 -11.43
N PHE A 9 -13.17 -10.56 -12.57
CA PHE A 9 -11.85 -10.97 -13.06
C PHE A 9 -10.95 -9.74 -13.28
N LEU A 10 -11.43 -8.69 -13.95
CA LEU A 10 -10.66 -7.47 -14.17
C LEU A 10 -10.31 -6.74 -12.87
N HIS A 11 -11.22 -6.72 -11.88
CA HIS A 11 -10.97 -6.22 -10.53
C HIS A 11 -9.81 -6.97 -9.86
N VAL A 12 -9.85 -8.31 -9.84
CA VAL A 12 -8.80 -9.11 -9.21
C VAL A 12 -7.48 -9.02 -9.97
N ALA A 13 -7.51 -9.05 -11.31
CA ALA A 13 -6.31 -8.94 -12.13
C ALA A 13 -5.58 -7.61 -11.92
N SER A 14 -6.32 -6.50 -11.84
CA SER A 14 -5.74 -5.19 -11.54
C SER A 14 -5.21 -5.11 -10.10
N ALA A 15 -5.90 -5.72 -9.13
CA ALA A 15 -5.42 -5.80 -7.75
C ALA A 15 -4.10 -6.58 -7.64
N VAL A 16 -3.95 -7.68 -8.39
CA VAL A 16 -2.71 -8.48 -8.44
C VAL A 16 -1.54 -7.64 -8.96
N ILE A 17 -1.75 -6.86 -10.02
CA ILE A 17 -0.70 -5.97 -10.59
C ILE A 17 -0.29 -4.91 -9.56
N TRP A 18 -1.26 -4.28 -8.91
CA TRP A 18 -1.01 -3.24 -7.91
C TRP A 18 -0.26 -3.79 -6.69
N ILE A 19 -0.85 -4.77 -6.00
CA ILE A 19 -0.35 -5.28 -4.72
C ILE A 19 0.92 -6.11 -4.92
N GLY A 20 0.96 -6.96 -5.96
CA GLY A 20 2.11 -7.81 -6.24
C GLY A 20 3.36 -7.00 -6.58
N GLY A 21 3.22 -5.94 -7.38
CA GLY A 21 4.31 -5.03 -7.68
C GLY A 21 4.83 -4.31 -6.45
N ALA A 22 3.93 -3.72 -5.66
CA ALA A 22 4.28 -3.06 -4.41
C ALA A 22 4.97 -4.01 -3.40
N PHE A 23 4.51 -5.26 -3.33
CA PHE A 23 5.09 -6.29 -2.46
C PHE A 23 6.56 -6.55 -2.78
N VAL A 24 6.89 -6.75 -4.06
CA VAL A 24 8.29 -6.96 -4.49
C VAL A 24 9.17 -5.78 -4.07
N MET A 25 8.68 -4.55 -4.22
CA MET A 25 9.46 -3.36 -3.87
C MET A 25 9.67 -3.22 -2.36
N VAL A 26 8.68 -3.60 -1.53
CA VAL A 26 8.84 -3.67 -0.07
C VAL A 26 9.89 -4.72 0.31
N VAL A 27 9.90 -5.88 -0.35
CA VAL A 27 10.90 -6.93 -0.11
C VAL A 27 12.31 -6.45 -0.48
N LEU A 28 12.47 -5.83 -1.66
CA LEU A 28 13.75 -5.29 -2.10
C LEU A 28 14.26 -4.18 -1.18
N GLY A 29 13.38 -3.25 -0.78
CA GLY A 29 13.72 -2.21 0.19
C GLY A 29 14.11 -2.76 1.56
N ALA A 30 13.39 -3.77 2.06
CA ALA A 30 13.72 -4.44 3.32
C ALA A 30 15.05 -5.19 3.25
N ARG A 31 15.37 -5.81 2.11
CA ARG A 31 16.66 -6.45 1.85
C ARG A 31 17.79 -5.43 1.87
N ALA A 32 17.64 -4.31 1.16
CA ALA A 32 18.61 -3.22 1.10
C ALA A 32 18.87 -2.62 2.50
N ASP A 33 17.81 -2.41 3.28
CA ASP A 33 17.90 -1.87 4.64
C ASP A 33 18.62 -2.82 5.59
N ARG A 34 18.32 -4.12 5.54
CA ARG A 34 19.06 -5.15 6.32
C ARG A 34 20.53 -5.23 5.94
N ALA A 35 20.84 -5.05 4.65
CA ALA A 35 22.22 -5.02 4.15
C ALA A 35 22.95 -3.70 4.44
N ARG A 36 22.27 -2.70 5.03
CA ARG A 36 22.77 -1.32 5.21
C ARG A 36 23.28 -0.71 3.90
N ASN A 37 22.62 -1.04 2.79
CA ASN A 37 22.98 -0.57 1.46
C ASN A 37 22.17 0.69 1.11
N ASP A 38 22.70 1.84 1.53
CA ASP A 38 22.06 3.15 1.40
C ASP A 38 21.78 3.53 -0.07
N ALA A 39 22.70 3.20 -0.99
CA ALA A 39 22.52 3.44 -2.41
C ALA A 39 21.37 2.62 -2.99
N GLU A 40 21.23 1.38 -2.54
CA GLU A 40 20.15 0.49 -2.98
C GLU A 40 18.79 0.93 -2.41
N ILE A 41 18.71 1.42 -1.17
CA ILE A 41 17.45 2.01 -0.63
C ILE A 41 16.98 3.15 -1.54
N VAL A 42 17.87 4.09 -1.86
CA VAL A 42 17.53 5.22 -2.74
C VAL A 42 17.17 4.72 -4.15
N GLY A 43 17.88 3.73 -4.67
CA GLY A 43 17.58 3.08 -5.94
C GLY A 43 16.17 2.48 -5.98
N VAL A 44 15.80 1.71 -4.95
CA VAL A 44 14.46 1.11 -4.81
C VAL A 44 13.38 2.19 -4.76
N VAL A 45 13.57 3.26 -3.98
CA VAL A 45 12.58 4.35 -3.91
C VAL A 45 12.35 5.00 -5.28
N ARG A 46 13.41 5.23 -6.05
CA ARG A 46 13.29 5.79 -7.40
C ARG A 46 12.58 4.85 -8.37
N GLN A 47 12.86 3.55 -8.29
CA GLN A 47 12.14 2.53 -9.05
C GLN A 47 10.64 2.49 -8.67
N VAL A 48 10.34 2.60 -7.37
CA VAL A 48 8.95 2.70 -6.88
C VAL A 48 8.27 3.95 -7.43
N ALA A 49 8.92 5.10 -7.41
CA ALA A 49 8.33 6.36 -7.91
C ALA A 49 7.93 6.23 -9.39
N TRP A 50 8.82 5.69 -10.22
CA TRP A 50 8.53 5.42 -11.62
C TRP A 50 7.38 4.43 -11.81
N ALA A 51 7.39 3.31 -11.07
CA ALA A 51 6.38 2.27 -11.15
C ALA A 51 5.02 2.73 -10.58
N ALA A 52 5.02 3.60 -9.58
CA ALA A 52 3.81 4.13 -8.96
C ALA A 52 2.98 4.91 -9.98
N GLU A 53 3.60 5.84 -10.71
CA GLU A 53 2.91 6.67 -11.71
C GLU A 53 2.40 5.87 -12.91
N ARG A 54 3.11 4.80 -13.30
CA ARG A 54 2.87 4.09 -14.57
C ARG A 54 2.14 2.77 -14.43
N VAL A 55 2.24 2.14 -13.26
CA VAL A 55 1.73 0.78 -13.02
C VAL A 55 0.79 0.78 -11.83
N TYR A 56 1.24 1.21 -10.64
CA TYR A 56 0.45 1.00 -9.42
C TYR A 56 -0.78 1.90 -9.34
N VAL A 57 -0.66 3.19 -9.65
CA VAL A 57 -1.81 4.11 -9.64
C VAL A 57 -2.85 3.69 -10.68
N PRO A 58 -2.51 3.46 -11.96
CA PRO A 58 -3.47 2.96 -12.94
C PRO A 58 -4.13 1.65 -12.52
N ALA A 59 -3.34 0.69 -11.99
CA ALA A 59 -3.88 -0.58 -11.52
C ALA A 59 -4.80 -0.42 -10.29
N SER A 60 -4.47 0.46 -9.35
CA SER A 60 -5.31 0.76 -8.18
C SER A 60 -6.64 1.41 -8.57
N VAL A 61 -6.62 2.32 -9.55
CA VAL A 61 -7.82 2.99 -10.06
C VAL A 61 -8.68 1.97 -10.81
N ALA A 62 -8.08 1.14 -11.65
CA ALA A 62 -8.79 0.05 -12.32
C ALA A 62 -9.42 -0.92 -11.30
N THR A 63 -8.68 -1.29 -10.26
CA THR A 63 -9.19 -2.13 -9.16
C THR A 63 -10.43 -1.50 -8.55
N LEU A 64 -10.38 -0.23 -8.15
CA LEU A 64 -11.51 0.47 -7.55
C LEU A 64 -12.71 0.56 -8.50
N VAL A 65 -12.49 0.96 -9.75
CA VAL A 65 -13.55 1.10 -10.77
C VAL A 65 -14.27 -0.22 -11.00
N PHE A 66 -13.53 -1.30 -11.23
CA PHE A 66 -14.14 -2.62 -11.42
C PHE A 66 -14.80 -3.13 -10.14
N GLY A 67 -14.26 -2.81 -8.97
CA GLY A 67 -14.88 -3.14 -7.68
C GLY A 67 -16.24 -2.48 -7.50
N VAL A 68 -16.36 -1.18 -7.82
CA VAL A 68 -17.61 -0.41 -7.79
C VAL A 68 -18.64 -0.96 -8.77
N ILE A 69 -18.22 -1.30 -9.99
CA ILE A 69 -19.11 -1.91 -10.99
C ILE A 69 -19.58 -3.28 -10.49
N ALA A 70 -18.68 -4.12 -9.96
CA ALA A 70 -19.04 -5.43 -9.41
C ALA A 70 -20.01 -5.32 -8.22
N ALA A 71 -19.80 -4.37 -7.32
CA ALA A 71 -20.68 -4.11 -6.19
C ALA A 71 -22.09 -3.71 -6.64
N THR A 72 -22.20 -2.94 -7.72
CA THR A 72 -23.47 -2.51 -8.29
C THR A 72 -24.21 -3.68 -8.96
N LEU A 73 -23.52 -4.43 -9.80
CA LEU A 73 -24.09 -5.61 -10.48
C LEU A 73 -24.52 -6.70 -9.50
N GLY A 74 -23.80 -6.86 -8.39
CA GLY A 74 -24.11 -7.85 -7.36
C GLY A 74 -24.98 -7.33 -6.21
N THR A 75 -25.44 -6.08 -6.24
CA THR A 75 -26.20 -5.43 -5.13
C THR A 75 -25.49 -5.54 -3.76
N LEU A 76 -24.17 -5.39 -3.73
CA LEU A 76 -23.31 -5.69 -2.57
C LEU A 76 -23.00 -4.47 -1.68
N TRP A 77 -23.58 -3.31 -1.96
CA TRP A 77 -23.23 -2.04 -1.31
C TRP A 77 -23.44 -2.03 0.20
N THR A 78 -24.33 -2.85 0.73
CA THR A 78 -24.63 -2.99 2.16
C THR A 78 -23.83 -4.10 2.83
N THR A 79 -23.05 -4.89 2.07
CA THR A 79 -22.28 -6.00 2.63
C THR A 79 -21.04 -5.48 3.34
N LEU A 80 -20.79 -6.02 4.54
CA LEU A 80 -19.75 -5.52 5.45
C LEU A 80 -18.36 -5.50 4.79
N TRP A 81 -17.95 -6.60 4.17
CA TRP A 81 -16.66 -6.72 3.49
C TRP A 81 -16.51 -5.77 2.29
N VAL A 82 -17.59 -5.37 1.60
CA VAL A 82 -17.48 -4.33 0.56
C VAL A 82 -17.19 -2.97 1.19
N ILE A 83 -17.86 -2.65 2.29
CA ILE A 83 -17.65 -1.39 3.02
C ILE A 83 -16.22 -1.33 3.58
N LEU A 84 -15.78 -2.40 4.25
CA LEU A 84 -14.43 -2.50 4.82
C LEU A 84 -13.35 -2.39 3.74
N GLY A 85 -13.52 -3.08 2.61
CA GLY A 85 -12.57 -2.96 1.51
C GLY A 85 -12.54 -1.58 0.86
N LEU A 86 -13.68 -0.90 0.70
CA LEU A 86 -13.71 0.49 0.20
C LEU A 86 -12.99 1.44 1.16
N VAL A 87 -13.21 1.30 2.47
CA VAL A 87 -12.50 2.06 3.50
C VAL A 87 -11.00 1.78 3.45
N GLY A 88 -10.61 0.51 3.37
CA GLY A 88 -9.20 0.11 3.30
C GLY A 88 -8.48 0.65 2.06
N VAL A 89 -9.12 0.57 0.89
CA VAL A 89 -8.58 1.17 -0.35
C VAL A 89 -8.48 2.68 -0.25
N ALA A 90 -9.49 3.36 0.33
CA ALA A 90 -9.45 4.81 0.54
C ALA A 90 -8.29 5.23 1.46
N VAL A 91 -8.07 4.49 2.54
CA VAL A 91 -6.93 4.72 3.46
C VAL A 91 -5.59 4.49 2.73
N SER A 92 -5.45 3.41 1.97
CA SER A 92 -4.23 3.14 1.21
C SER A 92 -3.93 4.23 0.17
N MET A 93 -4.95 4.68 -0.58
CA MET A 93 -4.81 5.80 -1.51
C MET A 93 -4.40 7.08 -0.79
N ALA A 94 -4.98 7.37 0.38
CA ALA A 94 -4.58 8.52 1.18
C ALA A 94 -3.12 8.43 1.64
N ILE A 95 -2.64 7.25 2.06
CA ILE A 95 -1.23 7.02 2.40
C ILE A 95 -0.33 7.28 1.18
N GLY A 96 -0.71 6.74 0.01
CA GLY A 96 0.00 6.94 -1.25
C GLY A 96 0.15 8.42 -1.62
N ILE A 97 -0.96 9.18 -1.60
CA ILE A 97 -1.03 10.57 -2.03
C ILE A 97 -0.38 11.50 -0.99
N LEU A 98 -0.73 11.35 0.29
CA LEU A 98 -0.39 12.31 1.33
C LEU A 98 0.96 12.02 1.98
N ALA A 99 1.41 10.76 2.00
CA ALA A 99 2.61 10.36 2.73
C ALA A 99 3.75 9.87 1.83
N LEU A 100 3.48 8.95 0.90
CA LEU A 100 4.50 8.31 0.08
C LEU A 100 4.96 9.21 -1.08
N THR A 101 4.03 9.75 -1.86
CA THR A 101 4.34 10.58 -3.04
C THR A 101 5.22 11.80 -2.71
N PRO A 102 4.92 12.61 -1.67
CA PRO A 102 5.76 13.76 -1.34
C PRO A 102 7.16 13.37 -0.87
N ARG A 103 7.28 12.23 -0.16
CA ARG A 103 8.58 11.71 0.28
C ARG A 103 9.41 11.21 -0.90
N ALA A 104 8.82 10.49 -1.83
CA ALA A 104 9.50 10.01 -3.03
C ALA A 104 10.07 11.18 -3.86
N LYS A 105 9.27 12.24 -4.08
CA LYS A 105 9.72 13.46 -4.76
C LYS A 105 10.89 14.14 -4.05
N ARG A 106 10.89 14.17 -2.71
CA ARG A 106 12.03 14.70 -1.92
C ARG A 106 13.30 13.86 -2.09
N VAL A 107 13.17 12.53 -2.15
CA VAL A 107 14.30 11.63 -2.42
C VAL A 107 14.86 11.87 -3.81
N GLU A 108 14.01 11.98 -4.84
CA GLU A 108 14.46 12.26 -6.20
C GLU A 108 15.17 13.59 -6.33
N ALA A 109 14.57 14.67 -5.83
CA ALA A 109 15.15 16.00 -5.89
C ALA A 109 16.47 16.09 -5.11
N GLY A 110 16.52 15.53 -3.90
CA GLY A 110 17.73 15.54 -3.08
C GLY A 110 18.83 14.64 -3.62
N HIS A 111 18.48 13.50 -4.21
CA HIS A 111 19.44 12.64 -4.90
C HIS A 111 20.05 13.33 -6.12
N ALA A 112 19.24 14.04 -6.92
CA ALA A 112 19.73 14.80 -8.06
C ALA A 112 20.68 15.95 -7.64
N ALA A 113 20.43 16.59 -6.49
CA ALA A 113 21.22 17.71 -6.01
C ALA A 113 22.55 17.29 -5.33
N SER A 114 22.54 16.19 -4.58
CA SER A 114 23.66 15.86 -3.67
C SER A 114 24.01 14.37 -3.63
N GLY A 115 23.45 13.54 -4.50
CA GLY A 115 23.69 12.11 -4.52
C GLY A 115 23.08 11.39 -3.31
N VAL A 116 23.68 10.27 -2.90
CA VAL A 116 23.21 9.48 -1.76
C VAL A 116 23.80 10.07 -0.47
N THR A 117 22.97 10.76 0.31
CA THR A 117 23.36 11.35 1.60
C THR A 117 22.55 10.74 2.75
N PRO A 118 23.05 10.80 4.01
CA PRO A 118 22.33 10.24 5.16
C PRO A 118 20.89 10.79 5.31
N ALA A 119 20.67 12.06 5.00
CA ALA A 119 19.34 12.69 5.04
C ALA A 119 18.37 12.09 4.01
N ILE A 120 18.85 11.82 2.79
CA ILE A 120 18.02 11.23 1.72
C ILE A 120 17.72 9.76 2.01
N VAL A 121 18.69 9.03 2.55
CA VAL A 121 18.50 7.64 2.97
C VAL A 121 17.48 7.56 4.11
N ALA A 122 17.51 8.49 5.07
CA ALA A 122 16.52 8.54 6.15
C ALA A 122 15.09 8.66 5.60
N ILE A 123 14.86 9.54 4.63
CA ILE A 123 13.55 9.66 3.96
C ILE A 123 13.19 8.35 3.23
N GLY A 124 14.15 7.70 2.58
CA GLY A 124 13.93 6.38 1.96
C GLY A 124 13.49 5.30 2.96
N ARG A 125 14.08 5.30 4.17
CA ARG A 125 13.68 4.39 5.26
C ARG A 125 12.29 4.73 5.83
N GLU A 126 11.92 6.01 5.90
CA GLU A 126 10.55 6.40 6.25
C GLU A 126 9.55 5.86 5.22
N ILE A 127 9.82 6.03 3.91
CA ILE A 127 8.99 5.49 2.83
C ILE A 127 8.82 3.98 3.01
N LEU A 128 9.92 3.25 3.21
CA LEU A 128 9.88 1.81 3.40
C LEU A 128 9.03 1.41 4.62
N THR A 129 9.12 2.17 5.70
CA THR A 129 8.37 1.90 6.93
C THR A 129 6.86 2.11 6.73
N ILE A 130 6.47 3.20 6.07
CA ILE A 130 5.07 3.47 5.72
C ILE A 130 4.56 2.43 4.71
N ALA A 131 5.37 2.06 3.72
CA ALA A 131 5.01 1.04 2.73
C ALA A 131 4.82 -0.35 3.34
N LYS A 132 5.57 -0.73 4.39
CA LYS A 132 5.35 -1.98 5.13
C LYS A 132 3.98 -1.99 5.82
N PHE A 133 3.59 -0.88 6.45
CA PHE A 133 2.26 -0.75 7.04
C PHE A 133 1.17 -0.82 5.98
N ASP A 134 1.28 -0.04 4.90
CA ASP A 134 0.32 -0.04 3.80
C ASP A 134 0.19 -1.42 3.15
N MET A 135 1.29 -2.17 3.06
CA MET A 135 1.26 -3.55 2.58
C MET A 135 0.43 -4.46 3.50
N VAL A 136 0.57 -4.36 4.82
CA VAL A 136 -0.28 -5.12 5.75
C VAL A 136 -1.74 -4.70 5.62
N LEU A 137 -2.02 -3.40 5.48
CA LEU A 137 -3.37 -2.89 5.23
C LEU A 137 -3.98 -3.52 3.96
N LEU A 138 -3.26 -3.51 2.84
CA LEU A 138 -3.73 -4.08 1.59
C LEU A 138 -3.92 -5.60 1.66
N PHE A 139 -3.05 -6.32 2.37
CA PHE A 139 -3.24 -7.77 2.59
C PHE A 139 -4.43 -8.07 3.50
N VAL A 140 -4.72 -7.23 4.49
CA VAL A 140 -5.95 -7.33 5.30
C VAL A 140 -7.18 -7.07 4.44
N VAL A 141 -7.14 -6.11 3.51
CA VAL A 141 -8.22 -5.87 2.54
C VAL A 141 -8.39 -7.07 1.59
N VAL A 142 -7.29 -7.70 1.14
CA VAL A 142 -7.39 -8.93 0.33
C VAL A 142 -8.02 -10.06 1.13
N ALA A 143 -7.64 -10.23 2.40
CA ALA A 143 -8.24 -11.23 3.28
C ALA A 143 -9.75 -10.97 3.48
N ASP A 144 -10.15 -9.72 3.71
CA ASP A 144 -11.55 -9.28 3.80
C ASP A 144 -12.35 -9.65 2.54
N MET A 145 -11.79 -9.36 1.36
CA MET A 145 -12.43 -9.64 0.07
C MET A 145 -12.55 -11.15 -0.25
N VAL A 146 -11.65 -11.96 0.30
CA VAL A 146 -11.64 -13.42 0.12
C VAL A 146 -12.55 -14.11 1.12
N LEU A 147 -12.42 -13.76 2.40
CA LEU A 147 -13.15 -14.39 3.51
C LEU A 147 -14.59 -13.86 3.63
N LYS A 148 -14.83 -12.62 3.20
CA LYS A 148 -16.14 -11.95 3.17
C LYS A 148 -16.87 -12.02 4.51
N PRO A 149 -16.25 -11.58 5.61
CA PRO A 149 -16.84 -11.69 6.93
C PRO A 149 -18.16 -10.93 7.01
N GLU A 150 -19.12 -11.51 7.73
CA GLU A 150 -20.32 -10.85 8.20
C GLU A 150 -20.11 -10.31 9.62
N ALA A 151 -21.06 -9.54 10.13
CA ALA A 151 -20.97 -8.97 11.47
C ALA A 151 -20.83 -10.04 12.58
N GLY A 152 -21.30 -11.27 12.33
CA GLY A 152 -21.16 -12.39 13.27
C GLY A 152 -19.75 -12.99 13.34
N ASP A 153 -18.88 -12.72 12.37
CA ASP A 153 -17.53 -13.31 12.26
C ASP A 153 -16.50 -12.55 13.11
N TRP A 154 -16.82 -12.34 14.39
CA TRP A 154 -16.05 -11.50 15.30
C TRP A 154 -14.58 -11.91 15.43
N VAL A 155 -14.27 -13.21 15.32
CA VAL A 155 -12.89 -13.70 15.36
C VAL A 155 -12.09 -13.19 14.15
N THR A 156 -12.65 -13.29 12.94
CA THR A 156 -12.02 -12.81 11.71
C THR A 156 -11.80 -11.29 11.78
N LEU A 157 -12.84 -10.55 12.18
CA LEU A 157 -12.78 -9.10 12.34
C LEU A 157 -11.74 -8.67 13.39
N ALA A 158 -11.69 -9.37 14.53
CA ALA A 158 -10.71 -9.11 15.58
C ALA A 158 -9.27 -9.36 15.10
N VAL A 159 -9.03 -10.46 14.38
CA VAL A 159 -7.70 -10.76 13.81
C VAL A 159 -7.28 -9.68 12.82
N MET A 160 -8.15 -9.27 11.92
CA MET A 160 -7.89 -8.17 10.97
C MET A 160 -7.51 -6.88 11.71
N ALA A 161 -8.29 -6.50 12.72
CA ALA A 161 -8.03 -5.31 13.52
C ALA A 161 -6.69 -5.40 14.28
N VAL A 162 -6.41 -6.54 14.92
CA VAL A 162 -5.14 -6.77 15.63
C VAL A 162 -3.94 -6.68 14.69
N LEU A 163 -4.02 -7.24 13.49
CA LEU A 163 -2.95 -7.14 12.49
C LEU A 163 -2.67 -5.69 12.10
N LEU A 164 -3.73 -4.89 11.85
CA LEU A 164 -3.59 -3.46 11.53
C LEU A 164 -2.98 -2.68 12.69
N VAL A 165 -3.45 -2.92 13.92
CA VAL A 165 -2.94 -2.24 15.12
C VAL A 165 -1.48 -2.62 15.37
N ALA A 166 -1.14 -3.91 15.30
CA ALA A 166 0.23 -4.38 15.48
C ALA A 166 1.18 -3.78 14.43
N ALA A 167 0.77 -3.74 13.16
CA ALA A 167 1.52 -3.09 12.09
C ALA A 167 1.69 -1.58 12.32
N ALA A 168 0.62 -0.90 12.75
CA ALA A 168 0.65 0.52 13.05
C ALA A 168 1.64 0.83 14.17
N VAL A 169 1.58 0.10 15.29
CA VAL A 169 2.49 0.23 16.44
C VAL A 169 3.93 -0.07 16.05
N ALA A 170 4.15 -1.09 15.21
CA ALA A 170 5.49 -1.49 14.81
C ALA A 170 6.20 -0.46 13.91
N TRP A 171 5.46 0.25 13.04
CA TRP A 171 6.06 1.03 11.96
C TRP A 171 5.74 2.52 11.97
N LEU A 172 4.52 2.95 12.31
CA LEU A 172 4.14 4.35 12.17
C LEU A 172 4.88 5.30 13.15
N PRO A 173 5.15 4.94 14.42
CA PRO A 173 5.88 5.83 15.33
C PRO A 173 7.27 6.24 14.81
N ALA A 174 7.98 5.32 14.14
CA ALA A 174 9.30 5.59 13.59
C ALA A 174 9.23 6.52 12.37
N ALA A 175 8.20 6.38 11.53
CA ALA A 175 8.03 7.14 10.29
C ALA A 175 7.62 8.62 10.49
N PHE A 176 7.15 8.98 11.69
CA PHE A 176 6.68 10.33 12.01
C PHE A 176 7.44 11.01 13.16
N ARG A 177 8.56 10.44 13.63
CA ARG A 177 9.44 11.14 14.57
C ARG A 177 10.02 12.39 13.89
N LYS A 178 9.79 13.56 14.48
CA LYS A 178 10.50 14.79 14.07
C LYS A 178 12.00 14.58 14.29
N PRO A 179 12.87 15.07 13.39
CA PRO A 179 14.30 15.11 13.67
C PRO A 179 14.50 15.88 14.98
N ALA A 180 15.32 15.34 15.89
CA ALA A 180 15.79 16.11 17.03
C ALA A 180 16.45 17.37 16.48
N VAL A 181 15.98 18.54 16.90
CA VAL A 181 16.58 19.82 16.53
C VAL A 181 18.05 19.75 16.99
N ALA A 182 18.96 19.80 16.02
CA ALA A 182 20.40 19.95 16.24
C ALA A 182 20.76 21.42 16.08
#